data_AF-A0A7G5GWS2-F1
#
_entry.id   AF-A0A7G5GWS2-F1
#
_cell.length_a   1.000
_cell.length_b   1.000
_cell.length_c   1.000
_cell.angle_alpha   90.00
_cell.angle_beta   90.00
_cell.angle_gamma   90.00
#
_symmetry.space_group_name_H-M   'P 1'
#
loop_
_entity.id
_entity.type
_entity.pdbx_description
1 polymer ?
#
loop_
_entity_poly.entity_id
_entity_poly.type
_entity_poly.pdbx_seq_one_letter_code
_entity_poly.pdbx_strand_id
1 'polypeptide(L)'
;MGSAILPATTHPRPDEILSSWLTRLAHRHAMKCHSFCKALFPGQSIWNRDIDKLAPEAILVELSHRTLTSIDTIRQTTLSSYEGRLYLLVMAR
;
A
#
# COMPACT_ATOMS: atom_id res chain seq x y z
N MET A 1 -17.82 8.20 -4.88
CA MET A 1 -18.47 6.90 -5.12
C MET A 1 -17.84 5.89 -4.18
N GLY A 2 -18.63 5.10 -3.45
CA GLY A 2 -18.10 4.10 -2.51
C GLY A 2 -17.22 3.09 -3.24
N SER A 3 -15.96 3.02 -2.86
CA SER A 3 -15.00 2.05 -3.37
C SER A 3 -15.45 0.65 -2.93
N ALA A 4 -16.01 -0.14 -3.86
CA ALA A 4 -16.41 -1.53 -3.61
C ALA A 4 -15.24 -2.37 -3.05
N ILE A 5 -15.53 -3.21 -2.06
CA ILE A 5 -14.58 -4.14 -1.43
C ILE A 5 -14.01 -5.10 -2.47
N LEU A 6 -12.72 -5.41 -2.37
CA LEU A 6 -12.08 -6.39 -3.23
C LEU A 6 -12.62 -7.80 -2.97
N PRO A 7 -13.04 -8.56 -4.01
CA PRO A 7 -13.59 -9.90 -3.83
C PRO A 7 -12.67 -10.91 -3.13
N ALA A 8 -11.35 -10.72 -3.20
CA ALA A 8 -10.35 -11.63 -2.66
C ALA A 8 -9.32 -10.89 -1.78
N THR A 9 -9.82 -10.03 -0.89
CA THR A 9 -8.97 -9.25 0.03
C THR A 9 -8.14 -10.14 0.97
N THR A 10 -7.00 -9.61 1.40
CA THR A 10 -6.18 -10.16 2.47
C THR A 10 -5.58 -9.03 3.29
N HIS A 11 -5.43 -9.23 4.59
CA HIS A 11 -4.66 -8.32 5.45
C HIS A 11 -3.16 -8.50 5.23
N PRO A 12 -2.33 -7.49 5.55
CA PRO A 12 -0.89 -7.65 5.65
C PRO A 12 -0.53 -8.75 6.66
N ARG A 13 0.59 -9.45 6.40
CA ARG A 13 1.20 -10.33 7.39
C ARG A 13 2.02 -9.49 8.40
N PRO A 14 2.34 -10.04 9.59
CA PRO A 14 3.28 -9.40 10.49
C PRO A 14 4.59 -9.05 9.77
N ASP A 15 5.07 -7.83 9.99
CA ASP A 15 6.32 -7.27 9.43
C ASP A 15 6.42 -7.28 7.89
N GLU A 16 5.28 -7.43 7.20
CA GLU A 16 5.25 -7.41 5.73
C GLU A 16 5.23 -5.98 5.19
N ILE A 17 6.18 -5.67 4.31
CA ILE A 17 6.26 -4.38 3.62
C ILE A 17 5.15 -4.21 2.57
N LEU A 18 4.78 -2.96 2.29
CA LEU A 18 3.64 -2.60 1.43
C LEU A 18 3.74 -3.19 0.02
N SER A 19 4.92 -3.14 -0.61
CA SER A 19 5.17 -3.69 -1.93
C SER A 19 4.98 -5.22 -1.98
N SER A 20 5.42 -5.94 -0.94
CA SER A 20 5.19 -7.38 -0.77
C SER A 20 3.70 -7.69 -0.65
N TRP A 21 2.99 -6.95 0.21
CA TRP A 21 1.56 -7.15 0.41
C TRP A 21 0.77 -6.86 -0.88
N LEU A 22 1.05 -5.77 -1.59
CA LEU A 22 0.43 -5.44 -2.88
C LEU A 22 0.66 -6.53 -3.94
N THR A 23 1.86 -7.11 -3.97
CA THR A 23 2.18 -8.23 -4.87
C THR A 23 1.34 -9.46 -4.54
N ARG A 24 1.25 -9.81 -3.25
CA ARG A 24 0.43 -10.94 -2.78
C ARG A 24 -1.06 -10.73 -3.04
N LEU A 25 -1.54 -9.50 -2.86
CA LEU A 25 -2.92 -9.12 -3.15
C LEU A 25 -3.20 -9.22 -4.66
N ALA A 26 -2.31 -8.73 -5.51
CA ALA A 26 -2.45 -8.86 -6.96
C ALA A 26 -2.51 -10.32 -7.43
N HIS A 27 -1.68 -11.20 -6.86
CA HIS A 27 -1.72 -12.64 -7.16
C HIS A 27 -3.06 -13.29 -6.80
N ARG A 28 -3.71 -12.86 -5.71
CA ARG A 28 -5.06 -13.32 -5.34
C ARG A 28 -6.13 -12.93 -6.35
N HIS A 29 -5.87 -11.89 -7.15
CA HIS A 29 -6.72 -11.44 -8.24
C HIS A 29 -6.24 -11.95 -9.62
N ALA A 30 -5.27 -12.87 -9.68
CA ALA A 30 -4.66 -13.37 -10.91
C ALA A 30 -4.12 -12.26 -11.83
N MET A 31 -3.64 -11.16 -11.24
CA MET A 31 -3.12 -10.00 -11.94
C MET A 31 -1.62 -9.80 -11.65
N LYS A 32 -0.90 -9.26 -12.63
CA LYS A 32 0.43 -8.69 -12.39
C LYS A 32 0.30 -7.50 -11.43
N CYS A 33 1.24 -7.36 -10.49
CA CYS A 33 1.21 -6.30 -9.47
C CYS A 33 1.01 -4.91 -10.08
N HIS A 34 1.77 -4.56 -11.12
CA HIS A 34 1.62 -3.28 -11.82
C HIS A 34 0.21 -3.06 -12.40
N SER A 35 -0.35 -4.06 -13.09
CA SER A 35 -1.69 -3.97 -13.68
C SER A 35 -2.79 -3.87 -12.61
N PHE A 36 -2.64 -4.64 -11.53
CA PHE A 36 -3.55 -4.60 -10.39
C PHE A 36 -3.56 -3.20 -9.75
N CYS A 37 -2.39 -2.66 -9.45
CA CYS A 37 -2.27 -1.33 -8.86
C CYS A 37 -2.77 -0.22 -9.78
N LYS A 38 -2.58 -0.32 -11.09
CA LYS A 38 -3.14 0.64 -12.06
C LYS A 38 -4.67 0.63 -12.06
N ALA A 39 -5.29 -0.55 -11.87
CA ALA A 39 -6.73 -0.68 -11.75
C ALA A 39 -7.25 -0.18 -10.41
N LEU A 40 -6.52 -0.43 -9.33
CA LEU A 40 -6.90 -0.04 -7.96
C LEU A 40 -6.70 1.45 -7.69
N PHE A 41 -5.66 2.07 -8.27
CA PHE A 41 -5.28 3.46 -8.06
C PHE A 41 -5.22 4.21 -9.40
N PRO A 42 -6.37 4.43 -10.07
CA PRO A 42 -6.40 5.07 -11.37
C PRO A 42 -5.80 6.48 -11.30
N GLY A 43 -4.90 6.79 -12.25
CA GLY A 43 -4.23 8.09 -12.34
C GLY A 43 -3.01 8.25 -11.41
N GLN A 44 -2.67 7.25 -10.59
CA GLN A 44 -1.50 7.30 -9.72
C GLN A 44 -0.32 6.51 -10.29
N SER A 45 0.85 7.15 -10.37
CA SER A 45 2.10 6.50 -10.78
C SER A 45 2.84 5.94 -9.57
N ILE A 46 2.31 4.88 -8.97
CA ILE A 46 2.73 4.38 -7.65
C ILE A 46 4.15 3.80 -7.64
N TRP A 47 4.63 3.34 -8.80
CA TRP A 47 5.93 2.66 -8.96
C TRP A 47 7.08 3.59 -9.33
N ASN A 48 6.81 4.88 -9.53
CA ASN A 48 7.87 5.86 -9.83
C ASN A 48 8.60 6.35 -8.56
N ARG A 49 8.23 5.80 -7.40
CA ARG A 49 8.79 6.11 -6.08
C ARG A 49 8.94 4.80 -5.30
N ASP A 50 9.82 4.83 -4.30
CA ASP A 50 9.87 3.76 -3.31
C ASP A 50 8.59 3.80 -2.47
N ILE A 51 7.64 2.92 -2.81
CA ILE A 51 6.31 2.88 -2.20
C ILE A 51 6.36 2.44 -0.73
N ASP A 52 7.36 1.65 -0.35
CA ASP A 52 7.50 1.20 1.05
C ASP A 52 7.89 2.39 1.93
N LYS A 53 8.63 3.36 1.40
CA LYS A 53 9.04 4.57 2.12
C LYS A 53 8.08 5.75 1.95
N LEU A 54 7.57 5.98 0.73
CA LEU A 54 6.90 7.21 0.32
C LEU A 54 5.46 6.97 -0.17
N ALA A 55 4.76 6.00 0.42
CA ALA A 55 3.35 5.75 0.10
C ALA A 55 2.50 7.00 0.35
N PRO A 56 1.79 7.52 -0.67
CA PRO A 56 0.83 8.59 -0.46
C PRO A 56 -0.30 8.12 0.47
N GLU A 57 -0.71 8.95 1.42
CA GLU A 57 -1.78 8.62 2.38
C GLU A 57 -3.09 8.21 1.66
N ALA A 58 -3.38 8.83 0.51
CA ALA A 58 -4.54 8.47 -0.32
C ALA A 58 -4.53 7.00 -0.78
N ILE A 59 -3.36 6.40 -1.03
CA ILE A 59 -3.24 4.97 -1.37
C ILE A 59 -3.57 4.12 -0.14
N LEU A 60 -3.05 4.49 1.03
CA LEU A 60 -3.26 3.73 2.27
C LEU A 60 -4.73 3.74 2.66
N VAL A 61 -5.39 4.89 2.52
CA VAL A 61 -6.84 5.05 2.75
C VAL A 61 -7.65 4.23 1.75
N GLU A 62 -7.32 4.30 0.45
CA GLU A 62 -8.00 3.48 -0.56
C GLU A 62 -7.83 1.97 -0.27
N LEU A 63 -6.63 1.53 0.14
CA LEU A 63 -6.40 0.16 0.58
C LEU A 63 -7.23 -0.19 1.81
N SER A 64 -7.35 0.70 2.79
CA SER A 64 -8.18 0.48 3.98
C SER A 64 -9.63 0.20 3.58
N HIS A 65 -10.20 1.05 2.73
CA HIS A 65 -11.56 0.89 2.24
C HIS A 65 -11.73 -0.40 1.42
N ARG A 66 -10.81 -0.69 0.51
CA ARG A 66 -10.90 -1.83 -0.43
C ARG A 66 -10.66 -3.19 0.24
N THR A 67 -9.89 -3.21 1.33
CA THR A 67 -9.44 -4.46 1.95
C THR A 67 -10.08 -4.77 3.30
N LEU A 68 -10.86 -3.83 3.85
CA LEU A 68 -11.38 -3.88 5.22
C LEU A 68 -10.25 -4.02 6.27
N THR A 69 -9.07 -3.50 5.96
CA THR A 69 -7.94 -3.45 6.89
C THR A 69 -7.91 -2.07 7.53
N SER A 70 -7.65 -2.00 8.84
CA SER A 70 -7.51 -0.70 9.51
C SER A 70 -6.35 0.08 8.91
N ILE A 71 -6.49 1.40 8.85
CA ILE A 71 -5.43 2.28 8.36
C ILE A 71 -4.14 2.13 9.17
N ASP A 72 -4.25 1.90 10.48
CA ASP A 72 -3.09 1.76 11.35
C ASP A 72 -2.29 0.49 11.05
N THR A 73 -2.96 -0.64 10.76
CA THR A 73 -2.29 -1.87 10.31
C THR A 73 -1.62 -1.67 8.96
N ILE A 74 -2.25 -0.94 8.04
CA ILE A 74 -1.65 -0.64 6.73
C ILE A 74 -0.41 0.24 6.89
N ARG A 75 -0.44 1.25 7.75
CA ARG A 75 0.72 2.13 7.99
C ARG A 75 1.95 1.36 8.51
N GLN A 76 1.75 0.29 9.28
CA GLN A 76 2.86 -0.58 9.73
C GLN A 76 3.57 -1.30 8.58
N THR A 77 2.95 -1.41 7.40
CA THR A 77 3.61 -1.98 6.20
C THR A 77 4.55 -1.00 5.51
N THR A 78 4.56 0.27 5.95
CA THR A 78 5.47 1.29 5.42
C THR A 78 6.69 1.44 6.31
N LEU A 79 7.82 1.80 5.71
CA LEU A 79 9.07 2.09 6.39
C LEU A 79 9.07 3.46 7.09
N SER A 80 8.00 4.26 6.95
CA SER A 80 7.86 5.56 7.61
C SER A 80 8.01 5.49 9.13
N SER A 81 7.67 4.34 9.75
CA SER A 81 7.87 4.09 11.19
C SER A 81 9.35 4.06 11.61
N TYR A 82 10.27 3.89 10.65
CA TYR A 82 11.71 3.91 10.87
C TYR A 82 12.37 5.28 10.63
N GLU A 83 11.59 6.30 10.24
CA GLU A 83 12.06 7.68 10.16
C GLU A 83 12.52 8.21 11.51
N GLY A 84 13.71 8.80 11.54
CA GLY A 84 14.32 9.28 12.79
C GLY A 84 14.83 8.17 13.72
N ARG A 85 14.68 6.89 13.34
CA ARG A 85 15.22 5.72 14.08
C ARG A 85 16.35 5.02 13.31
N LEU A 86 16.09 4.62 12.08
CA LEU A 86 17.02 3.86 11.24
C LEU A 86 17.62 4.73 10.12
N TYR A 87 16.84 5.69 9.60
CA TYR A 87 17.31 6.64 8.60
C TYR A 87 16.89 8.06 8.98
N LEU A 88 17.70 9.03 8.54
CA LEU A 88 17.48 10.43 8.87
C LEU A 88 16.09 10.86 8.43
N LEU A 89 15.46 11.66 9.29
CA LEU A 89 14.23 12.37 8.99
C LEU A 89 14.57 13.34 7.86
N VAL A 90 14.26 12.95 6.62
CA VAL A 90 14.49 13.82 5.48
C VAL A 90 13.36 14.85 5.51
N MET A 91 13.62 15.98 6.18
CA MET A 91 12.77 17.16 5.99
C MET A 91 12.97 17.64 4.56
N ALA A 92 12.12 17.21 3.63
CA ALA A 92 12.14 17.74 2.27
C ALA A 92 10.78 17.67 1.57
N ARG A 93 10.15 18.85 1.54
CA ARG A 93 9.40 19.49 0.44
C ARG A 93 8.01 18.96 0.10
#